data_AF-A0A5E9A8T7-F1
#
_entry.id   AF-A0A5E9A8T7-F1
#
_cell.length_a   1.000
_cell.length_b   1.000
_cell.length_c   1.000
_cell.angle_alpha   90.00
_cell.angle_beta   90.00
_cell.angle_gamma   90.00
#
_symmetry.space_group_name_H-M   'P 1'
#
loop_
_entity.id
_entity.type
_entity.pdbx_description
1 polymer ?
#
loop_
_entity_poly.entity_id
_entity_poly.type
_entity_poly.pdbx_seq_one_letter_code
_entity_poly.pdbx_strand_id
1 'polypeptide(L)'
;DAAADSVASAIDNAGITDLSVVFLDRTTPSYTALIDAEGELIVGLADMALYDLAFPKQMRRSKVREAIAAADAILCDANLPTAALERLVALAGDRPVFAIAVSPAKVVRLAPLLSDLSLLFMNRRE
;
A
#
# COMPACT_ATOMS: atom_id res chain seq x y z
N ASP A 1 10.75 -12.41 7.59
CA ASP A 1 10.48 -13.85 7.38
C ASP A 1 10.76 -14.18 5.91
N ALA A 2 10.68 -15.44 5.47
CA ALA A 2 11.03 -15.81 4.10
C ALA A 2 10.18 -15.09 3.03
N ALA A 3 8.94 -14.72 3.36
CA ALA A 3 8.09 -13.89 2.52
C ALA A 3 8.66 -12.47 2.37
N ALA A 4 9.11 -11.84 3.46
CA ALA A 4 9.80 -10.55 3.40
C ALA A 4 11.04 -10.61 2.50
N ASP A 5 11.84 -11.67 2.63
CA ASP A 5 13.09 -11.80 1.87
C ASP A 5 12.81 -11.90 0.36
N SER A 6 11.72 -12.57 -0.01
CA SER A 6 11.25 -12.64 -1.40
C SER A 6 10.80 -11.26 -1.91
N VAL A 7 10.09 -10.49 -1.10
CA VAL A 7 9.66 -9.12 -1.45
C VAL A 7 10.87 -8.18 -1.59
N ALA A 8 11.80 -8.21 -0.65
CA ALA A 8 13.02 -7.40 -0.68
C ALA A 8 13.86 -7.69 -1.93
N SER A 9 13.98 -8.98 -2.28
CA SER A 9 14.69 -9.40 -3.51
C SER A 9 13.98 -8.90 -4.77
N ALA A 10 12.65 -8.91 -4.82
CA ALA A 10 11.89 -8.39 -5.96
C ALA A 10 12.04 -6.87 -6.11
N ILE A 11 12.05 -6.13 -5.00
CA ILE A 11 12.27 -4.67 -4.97
C ILE A 11 13.66 -4.33 -5.51
N ASP A 12 14.70 -5.04 -5.04
CA ASP A 12 16.09 -4.84 -5.48
C ASP A 12 16.27 -5.17 -6.97
N ASN A 13 15.72 -6.30 -7.43
CA ASN A 13 15.75 -6.69 -8.85
C ASN A 13 15.04 -5.67 -9.76
N ALA A 14 14.05 -4.94 -9.24
CA ALA A 14 13.36 -3.88 -9.95
C ALA A 14 14.11 -2.54 -9.92
N GLY A 15 15.23 -2.44 -9.21
CA GLY A 15 16.00 -1.20 -9.04
C GLY A 15 15.29 -0.15 -8.18
N ILE A 16 14.39 -0.58 -7.29
CA ILE A 16 13.61 0.31 -6.43
C ILE A 16 14.32 0.43 -5.08
N THR A 17 14.49 1.67 -4.60
CA THR A 17 15.02 1.90 -3.25
C THR A 17 14.03 1.38 -2.20
N ASP A 18 14.43 0.36 -1.45
CA ASP A 18 13.59 -0.20 -0.40
C ASP A 18 13.55 0.69 0.86
N LEU A 19 12.35 1.16 1.21
CA LEU A 19 12.07 1.92 2.44
C LEU A 19 11.21 1.13 3.44
N SER A 20 11.18 -0.20 3.31
CA SER A 20 10.39 -1.10 4.15
C SER A 20 10.70 -0.95 5.64
N VAL A 21 9.69 -1.26 6.45
CA VAL A 21 9.79 -1.29 7.90
C VAL A 21 9.70 -2.73 8.36
N VAL A 22 10.75 -3.19 9.03
CA VAL A 22 10.83 -4.55 9.53
C VAL A 22 10.36 -4.61 10.99
N PHE A 23 9.39 -5.49 11.25
CA PHE A 23 8.93 -5.85 12.58
C PHE A 23 9.39 -7.28 12.86
N LEU A 24 10.32 -7.45 13.81
CA LEU A 24 10.90 -8.78 14.09
C LEU A 24 9.91 -9.74 14.77
N ASP A 25 8.84 -9.20 15.35
CA ASP A 25 7.82 -9.91 16.11
C ASP A 25 6.50 -10.06 15.33
N ARG A 26 6.49 -9.82 14.01
CA ARG A 26 5.31 -9.92 13.15
C ARG A 26 5.64 -10.66 11.85
N THR A 27 4.60 -11.22 11.25
CA THR A 27 4.66 -11.86 9.94
C THR A 27 4.43 -10.82 8.84
N THR A 28 5.08 -11.03 7.70
CA THR A 28 4.84 -10.24 6.48
C THR A 28 3.45 -10.53 5.95
N PRO A 29 2.67 -9.51 5.56
CA PRO A 29 1.35 -9.71 4.98
C PRO A 29 1.36 -10.66 3.80
N SER A 30 0.38 -11.54 3.75
CA SER A 30 0.32 -12.61 2.76
C SER A 30 -1.09 -12.80 2.21
N TYR A 31 -1.18 -13.09 0.92
CA TYR A 31 -2.41 -13.53 0.28
C TYR A 31 -2.21 -14.95 -0.23
N THR A 32 -2.98 -15.88 0.31
CA THR A 32 -2.94 -17.30 -0.06
C THR A 32 -4.24 -17.64 -0.77
N ALA A 33 -4.15 -18.03 -2.04
CA ALA A 33 -5.29 -18.48 -2.82
C ALA A 33 -5.22 -19.99 -3.08
N LEU A 34 -6.35 -20.66 -2.93
CA LEU A 34 -6.57 -22.00 -3.46
C LEU A 34 -7.28 -21.87 -4.80
N ILE A 35 -6.65 -22.41 -5.83
CA ILE A 35 -7.10 -22.39 -7.22
C ILE A 35 -7.41 -23.83 -7.62
N ASP A 36 -8.49 -24.05 -8.37
CA ASP A 36 -8.81 -25.38 -8.92
C ASP A 36 -7.94 -25.74 -10.13
N ALA A 37 -8.21 -26.90 -10.75
CA ALA A 37 -7.44 -27.39 -11.89
C ALA A 37 -7.69 -26.56 -13.16
N GLU A 38 -8.83 -25.88 -13.22
CA GLU A 38 -9.26 -25.03 -14.32
C GLU A 38 -8.70 -23.60 -14.23
N GLY A 39 -8.11 -23.23 -13.08
CA GLY A 39 -7.53 -21.92 -12.83
C GLY A 39 -8.49 -20.95 -12.11
N GLU A 40 -9.65 -21.43 -11.65
CA GLU A 40 -10.64 -20.62 -10.95
C GLU A 40 -10.34 -20.55 -9.44
N LEU A 41 -10.59 -19.37 -8.87
CA LEU A 41 -10.39 -19.13 -7.44
C LEU A 41 -11.45 -19.86 -6.61
N ILE A 42 -11.03 -20.86 -5.84
CA ILE A 42 -11.89 -21.54 -4.86
C ILE A 42 -12.05 -20.65 -3.62
N VAL A 43 -10.93 -20.23 -3.02
CA VAL A 43 -10.91 -19.38 -1.82
C VAL A 43 -9.61 -18.62 -1.71
N GLY A 44 -9.67 -17.39 -1.19
CA GLY A 44 -8.51 -16.59 -0.83
C GLY A 44 -8.50 -16.24 0.65
N LEU A 45 -7.33 -16.32 1.28
CA LEU A 45 -7.06 -15.87 2.63
C LEU A 45 -6.08 -14.70 2.58
N ALA A 46 -6.51 -13.54 3.08
CA ALA A 46 -5.69 -12.34 3.15
C ALA A 46 -5.31 -12.05 4.60
N ASP A 47 -4.05 -12.26 4.99
CA ASP A 47 -3.50 -11.77 6.24
C ASP A 47 -2.84 -10.41 5.99
N MET A 48 -3.61 -9.34 6.17
CA MET A 48 -3.20 -7.95 5.88
C MET A 48 -3.23 -7.06 7.13
N ALA A 49 -3.45 -7.63 8.31
CA ALA A 49 -3.71 -6.87 9.54
C ALA A 49 -2.53 -5.97 9.96
N LEU A 50 -1.30 -6.32 9.56
CA LEU A 50 -0.13 -5.50 9.84
C LEU A 50 -0.24 -4.10 9.24
N TYR A 51 -0.90 -3.95 8.08
CA TYR A 51 -1.07 -2.66 7.43
C TYR A 51 -1.89 -1.69 8.27
N ASP A 52 -3.06 -2.15 8.76
CA ASP A 52 -3.95 -1.35 9.59
C ASP A 52 -3.26 -0.97 10.92
N LEU A 53 -2.45 -1.88 11.49
CA LEU A 53 -1.73 -1.66 12.74
C LEU A 53 -0.55 -0.68 12.60
N ALA A 54 0.25 -0.85 11.55
CA ALA A 54 1.57 -0.22 11.45
C ALA A 54 1.53 1.13 10.71
N PHE A 55 0.86 1.20 9.56
CA PHE A 55 0.99 2.35 8.65
C PHE A 55 0.67 3.71 9.28
N PRO A 56 -0.39 3.88 10.10
CA PRO A 56 -0.69 5.18 10.71
C PRO A 56 0.46 5.72 11.57
N LYS A 57 1.23 4.83 12.22
CA LYS A 57 2.44 5.20 12.98
C LYS A 57 3.64 5.38 12.07
N GLN A 58 3.82 4.52 11.07
CA GLN A 58 4.96 4.59 10.16
C GLN A 58 4.97 5.87 9.30
N MET A 59 3.81 6.39 8.92
CA MET A 59 3.68 7.67 8.19
C MET A 59 4.17 8.89 8.97
N ARG A 60 4.51 8.75 10.25
CA ARG A 60 5.08 9.84 11.08
C ARG A 60 6.61 9.88 11.07
N ARG A 61 7.27 8.87 10.49
CA ARG A 61 8.73 8.76 10.50
C ARG A 61 9.37 9.80 9.59
N SER A 62 10.58 10.26 9.96
CA SER A 62 11.34 11.23 9.17
C SER A 62 11.66 10.72 7.76
N LYS A 63 12.03 9.44 7.63
CA LYS A 63 12.32 8.79 6.34
C LYS A 63 11.16 8.92 5.33
N VAL A 64 9.92 8.80 5.77
CA VAL A 64 8.74 8.95 4.89
C VAL A 64 8.65 10.39 4.40
N ARG A 65 8.79 11.37 5.29
CA ARG A 65 8.82 12.79 4.93
C ARG A 65 9.96 13.13 3.98
N GLU A 66 11.14 12.60 4.22
CA GLU A 66 12.33 12.83 3.38
C GLU A 66 12.11 12.25 1.98
N ALA A 67 11.60 11.03 1.88
CA ALA A 67 11.28 10.39 0.60
C ALA A 67 10.21 11.18 -0.19
N ILE A 68 9.15 11.63 0.47
CA ILE A 68 8.10 12.45 -0.16
C ILE A 68 8.66 13.80 -0.62
N ALA A 69 9.51 14.44 0.19
CA ALA A 69 10.08 15.74 -0.15
C ALA A 69 10.96 15.66 -1.42
N ALA A 70 11.65 14.54 -1.62
CA ALA A 70 12.50 14.27 -2.77
C ALA A 70 11.76 13.74 -4.01
N ALA A 71 10.49 13.36 -3.87
CA ALA A 71 9.70 12.81 -4.97
C ALA A 71 9.00 13.91 -5.78
N ASP A 72 8.89 13.69 -7.09
CA ASP A 72 8.10 14.54 -8.00
C ASP A 72 6.60 14.22 -7.94
N ALA A 73 6.24 13.00 -7.55
CA ALA A 73 4.89 12.49 -7.47
C ALA A 73 4.78 11.36 -6.44
N ILE A 74 3.56 11.08 -5.98
CA ILE A 74 3.29 10.00 -5.02
C ILE A 74 2.31 9.00 -5.64
N LEU A 75 2.62 7.72 -5.56
CA LEU A 75 1.68 6.63 -5.83
C LEU A 75 1.37 5.90 -4.54
N CYS A 76 0.09 5.76 -4.22
CA CYS A 76 -0.40 4.95 -3.11
C CYS A 76 -1.52 4.01 -3.57
N ASP A 77 -1.97 3.16 -2.66
CA ASP A 77 -3.10 2.28 -2.91
C ASP A 77 -4.04 2.24 -1.70
N ALA A 78 -5.22 1.67 -1.90
CA ALA A 78 -6.21 1.52 -0.84
C ALA A 78 -5.90 0.39 0.16
N ASN A 79 -4.73 -0.27 0.09
CA ASN A 79 -4.29 -1.17 1.16
C ASN A 79 -3.92 -0.38 2.42
N LEU A 80 -3.50 0.88 2.28
CA LEU A 80 -3.25 1.75 3.42
C LEU A 80 -4.59 2.09 4.12
N PRO A 81 -4.62 2.14 5.47
CA PRO A 81 -5.78 2.65 6.18
C PRO A 81 -5.96 4.16 5.95
N THR A 82 -7.20 4.65 6.01
CA THR A 82 -7.55 6.06 5.75
C THR A 82 -6.66 7.05 6.51
N ALA A 83 -6.41 6.83 7.80
CA ALA A 83 -5.55 7.71 8.60
C ALA A 83 -4.09 7.79 8.11
N ALA A 84 -3.59 6.73 7.46
CA ALA A 84 -2.27 6.75 6.84
C ALA A 84 -2.31 7.50 5.49
N LEU A 85 -3.36 7.30 4.70
CA LEU A 85 -3.58 8.00 3.43
C LEU A 85 -3.74 9.51 3.63
N GLU A 86 -4.55 9.95 4.59
CA GLU A 86 -4.70 11.36 4.97
C GLU A 86 -3.35 11.99 5.32
N ARG A 87 -2.52 11.26 6.08
CA ARG A 87 -1.20 11.75 6.43
C ARG A 87 -0.27 11.82 5.23
N LEU A 88 -0.32 10.84 4.33
CA LEU A 88 0.48 10.81 3.11
C LEU A 88 0.14 12.00 2.21
N VAL A 89 -1.15 12.23 1.96
CA VAL A 89 -1.66 13.36 1.16
C VAL A 89 -1.26 14.69 1.79
N ALA A 90 -1.42 14.84 3.11
CA ALA A 90 -0.99 16.05 3.80
C ALA A 90 0.53 16.31 3.71
N LEU A 91 1.35 15.26 3.62
CA LEU A 91 2.80 15.38 3.42
C LEU A 91 3.19 15.68 1.97
N ALA A 92 2.35 15.32 1.00
CA ALA A 92 2.57 15.57 -0.42
C ALA A 92 2.66 17.07 -0.72
N GLY A 93 1.81 17.87 -0.06
CA GLY A 93 1.61 19.28 -0.38
C GLY A 93 1.08 19.41 -1.80
N ASP A 94 1.71 20.26 -2.62
CA ASP A 94 1.29 20.51 -4.01
C ASP A 94 1.72 19.40 -5.00
N ARG A 95 2.38 18.34 -4.53
CA ARG A 95 2.82 17.24 -5.40
C ARG A 95 1.61 16.40 -5.84
N PRO A 96 1.57 15.94 -7.11
CA PRO A 96 0.49 15.08 -7.56
C PRO A 96 0.48 13.75 -6.82
N VAL A 97 -0.71 13.36 -6.37
CA VAL A 97 -0.97 12.09 -5.70
C VAL A 97 -1.85 11.21 -6.58
N PHE A 98 -1.34 10.02 -6.88
CA PHE A 98 -2.00 8.98 -7.65
C PHE A 98 -2.39 7.85 -6.70
N ALA A 99 -3.58 7.27 -6.89
CA ALA A 99 -4.05 6.17 -6.06
C ALA A 99 -4.56 4.98 -6.89
N ILE A 100 -4.38 3.77 -6.38
CA ILE A 100 -4.97 2.53 -6.90
C ILE A 100 -6.08 2.06 -5.96
N ALA A 101 -7.26 1.76 -6.51
CA ALA A 101 -8.45 1.39 -5.74
C ALA A 101 -8.37 0.02 -5.04
N VAL A 102 -7.56 -0.91 -5.57
CA VAL A 102 -7.30 -2.27 -5.06
C VAL A 102 -8.50 -3.21 -5.07
N SER A 103 -9.61 -2.83 -4.43
CA SER A 103 -10.85 -3.62 -4.41
C SER A 103 -12.05 -2.74 -4.01
N PRO A 104 -13.29 -3.17 -4.31
CA PRO A 104 -14.50 -2.42 -3.95
C PRO A 104 -14.62 -2.15 -2.43
N ALA A 105 -14.11 -3.08 -1.61
CA ALA A 105 -14.12 -2.92 -0.16
C ALA A 105 -13.05 -1.95 0.37
N LYS A 106 -11.95 -1.74 -0.37
CA LYS A 106 -10.83 -0.91 0.06
C LYS A 106 -10.91 0.51 -0.50
N VAL A 107 -11.40 0.69 -1.72
CA VAL A 107 -11.47 2.01 -2.38
C VAL A 107 -12.23 3.05 -1.56
N VAL A 108 -13.21 2.64 -0.76
CA VAL A 108 -13.94 3.53 0.16
C VAL A 108 -13.04 4.27 1.15
N ARG A 109 -11.83 3.74 1.43
CA ARG A 109 -10.82 4.39 2.28
C ARG A 109 -10.26 5.68 1.68
N LEU A 110 -10.35 5.83 0.35
CA LEU A 110 -9.92 7.01 -0.41
C LEU A 110 -11.03 8.08 -0.52
N ALA A 111 -12.27 7.77 -0.14
CA ALA A 111 -13.40 8.69 -0.26
C ALA A 111 -13.16 10.08 0.36
N PRO A 112 -12.53 10.21 1.54
CA PRO A 112 -12.23 11.53 2.12
C PRO A 112 -11.17 12.34 1.37
N LEU A 113 -10.45 11.72 0.43
CA LEU A 113 -9.25 12.26 -0.21
C LEU A 113 -9.45 12.52 -1.70
N LEU A 114 -10.62 12.23 -2.26
CA LEU A 114 -10.86 12.27 -3.71
C LEU A 114 -10.55 13.64 -4.33
N SER A 115 -10.74 14.73 -3.58
CA SER A 115 -10.41 16.09 -4.04
C SER A 115 -8.90 16.37 -4.12
N ASP A 116 -8.09 15.60 -3.40
CA ASP A 116 -6.65 15.79 -3.31
C ASP A 116 -5.88 14.85 -4.26
N LEU A 117 -6.56 13.87 -4.85
CA LEU A 117 -5.97 12.94 -5.81
C LEU A 117 -5.94 13.56 -7.21
N SER A 118 -4.76 13.50 -7.84
CA SER A 118 -4.61 13.86 -9.25
C SER A 118 -5.25 12.83 -10.18
N LEU A 119 -5.22 11.54 -9.79
CA LEU A 119 -5.84 10.46 -10.55
C LEU A 119 -6.08 9.24 -9.65
N LEU A 120 -7.24 8.61 -9.80
CA LEU A 120 -7.59 7.33 -9.18
C LEU A 120 -7.72 6.26 -10.26
N PHE A 121 -6.92 5.20 -10.17
CA PHE A 121 -7.01 4.02 -11.01
C PHE A 121 -7.97 3.00 -10.39
N MET A 122 -9.04 2.68 -11.09
CA MET A 122 -10.10 1.79 -10.62
C MET A 122 -10.79 1.07 -11.79
N ASN A 123 -11.34 -0.12 -11.53
CA ASN A 123 -12.22 -0.82 -12.47
C ASN A 123 -13.70 -0.50 -12.20
N ARG A 124 -14.62 -1.07 -12.99
CA ARG A 124 -16.08 -0.79 -12.91
C ARG A 124 -16.73 -1.21 -11.57
N ARG A 125 -16.14 -2.15 -10.83
CA ARG A 125 -16.69 -2.67 -9.56
C ARG A 125 -16.23 -1.85 -8.36
N GLU A 126 -15.08 -1.21 -8.48
CA GLU A 126 -14.56 -0.22 -7.54
C GLU A 126 -15.26 1.12 -7.76
#